data_AF-A0A946N2P3-F1
#
_entry.id   AF-A0A946N2P3-F1
#
_cell.length_a   1.000
_cell.length_b   1.000
_cell.length_c   1.000
_cell.angle_alpha   90.00
_cell.angle_beta   90.00
_cell.angle_gamma   90.00
#
_symmetry.space_group_name_H-M   'P 1'
#
loop_
_entity.id
_entity.type
_entity.pdbx_description
1 polymer ?
#
loop_
_entity_poly.entity_id
_entity_poly.type
_entity_poly.pdbx_seq_one_letter_code
_entity_poly.pdbx_strand_id
1 'polypeptide(L)'
;MLQRLTNALAAVTLVAASFALNAQSIDLGRGELPITVPAGYSSENPAPLIVLLHGYTSSGAMQDGYMGFSKLADQYGFLLVAPDGNREPGGDENRFWNASDACCDFFSTEVDDSAYVADIIKEVKAQFTVDNNRIYLVGHSNGGFMSYRAAYEHSNTIAAIASLAGATHIEERDAPANPVHVLQIHGTADGTIAYEGSHILQNYYPSALETVQRWAKYNGCKAEGEARELRDLVSTLEGHESSTVVFKQGCKAGGSAELWTIADGSHVPAFSPTFTAQVVEWLYAHPKTVPSFAD
;
A
#
# COMPACT_ATOMS: atom_id res chain seq x y z
N MET A 1 -15.72 -31.54 -73.88
CA MET A 1 -16.44 -30.97 -72.71
C MET A 1 -16.07 -31.81 -71.50
N LEU A 2 -14.99 -31.50 -70.79
CA LEU A 2 -14.65 -32.12 -69.50
C LEU A 2 -13.72 -31.13 -68.75
N GLN A 3 -14.30 -30.32 -67.87
CA GLN A 3 -13.56 -29.44 -66.97
C GLN A 3 -13.28 -30.21 -65.68
N ARG A 4 -12.00 -30.38 -65.33
CA ARG A 4 -11.56 -30.85 -64.02
C ARG A 4 -11.54 -29.66 -63.07
N LEU A 5 -12.39 -29.68 -62.05
CA LEU A 5 -12.33 -28.78 -60.90
C LEU A 5 -11.33 -29.35 -59.88
N THR A 6 -10.21 -28.67 -59.69
CA THR A 6 -9.29 -28.90 -58.56
C THR A 6 -9.65 -27.92 -57.44
N ASN A 7 -10.24 -28.42 -56.35
CA ASN A 7 -10.40 -27.66 -55.12
C ASN A 7 -9.06 -27.63 -54.37
N ALA A 8 -8.49 -26.44 -54.19
CA ALA A 8 -7.37 -26.23 -53.28
C ALA A 8 -7.93 -25.89 -51.89
N LEU A 9 -7.72 -26.79 -50.91
CA LEU A 9 -7.92 -26.47 -49.50
C LEU A 9 -6.72 -25.65 -49.02
N ALA A 10 -6.94 -24.39 -48.67
CA ALA A 10 -5.97 -23.61 -47.92
C ALA A 10 -6.08 -23.99 -46.44
N ALA A 11 -5.08 -24.69 -45.91
CA ALA A 11 -4.95 -24.93 -44.48
C ALA A 11 -4.48 -23.62 -43.82
N VAL A 12 -5.37 -23.00 -43.05
CA VAL A 12 -5.01 -21.87 -42.18
C VAL A 12 -4.37 -22.47 -40.92
N THR A 13 -3.05 -22.38 -40.83
CA THR A 13 -2.30 -22.76 -39.63
C THR A 13 -2.51 -21.66 -38.59
N LEU A 14 -3.34 -21.92 -37.58
CA LEU A 14 -3.47 -21.06 -36.42
C LEU A 14 -2.21 -21.25 -35.56
N VAL A 15 -1.30 -20.29 -35.57
CA VAL A 15 -0.16 -20.27 -34.66
C VAL A 15 -0.68 -19.78 -33.31
N ALA A 16 -0.97 -20.71 -32.41
CA ALA A 16 -1.15 -20.39 -31.00
C ALA A 16 0.24 -20.05 -30.44
N ALA A 17 0.52 -18.76 -30.28
CA ALA A 17 1.67 -18.32 -29.49
C ALA A 17 1.36 -18.63 -28.02
N SER A 18 1.86 -19.77 -27.54
CA SER A 18 1.93 -20.03 -26.10
C SER A 18 2.96 -19.08 -25.50
N PHE A 19 2.50 -17.93 -24.99
CA PHE A 19 3.28 -17.19 -24.01
C PHE A 19 3.35 -18.08 -22.78
N ALA A 20 4.49 -18.71 -22.54
CA ALA A 20 4.79 -19.18 -21.21
C ALA A 20 4.70 -17.93 -20.31
N LEU A 21 3.76 -17.91 -19.36
CA LEU A 21 3.85 -17.00 -18.23
C LEU A 21 5.13 -17.41 -17.49
N ASN A 22 6.26 -16.82 -17.85
CA ASN A 22 7.37 -16.76 -16.92
C ASN A 22 6.79 -16.09 -15.68
N ALA A 23 7.00 -16.69 -14.50
CA ALA A 23 6.77 -15.98 -13.25
C ALA A 23 7.55 -14.66 -13.36
N GLN A 24 6.85 -13.53 -13.29
CA GLN A 24 7.47 -12.22 -13.40
C GLN A 24 7.90 -11.81 -12.00
N SER A 25 9.20 -11.68 -11.82
CA SER A 25 9.80 -11.31 -10.54
C SER A 25 10.93 -10.31 -10.76
N ILE A 26 11.21 -9.55 -9.73
CA ILE A 26 12.35 -8.62 -9.65
C ILE A 26 13.23 -9.03 -8.47
N ASP A 27 14.50 -8.70 -8.51
CA ASP A 27 15.41 -8.87 -7.38
C ASP A 27 16.25 -7.59 -7.22
N LEU A 28 16.09 -6.97 -6.06
CA LEU A 28 16.76 -5.73 -5.67
C LEU A 28 17.70 -5.96 -4.47
N GLY A 29 18.26 -7.16 -4.36
CA GLY A 29 19.24 -7.52 -3.33
C GLY A 29 18.64 -8.08 -2.04
N ARG A 30 17.33 -8.35 -2.02
CA ARG A 30 16.61 -8.97 -0.88
C ARG A 30 15.93 -10.29 -1.23
N GLY A 31 16.33 -10.88 -2.35
CA GLY A 31 15.77 -12.10 -2.89
C GLY A 31 14.67 -11.81 -3.92
N GLU A 32 14.19 -12.90 -4.52
CA GLU A 32 13.16 -12.85 -5.56
C GLU A 32 11.85 -12.27 -5.01
N LEU A 33 11.36 -11.23 -5.66
CA LEU A 33 10.09 -10.57 -5.40
C LEU A 33 9.12 -10.84 -6.57
N PRO A 34 8.18 -11.80 -6.41
CA PRO A 34 7.16 -12.04 -7.40
C PRO A 34 6.23 -10.84 -7.57
N ILE A 35 5.83 -10.58 -8.81
CA ILE A 35 4.84 -9.57 -9.18
C ILE A 35 3.54 -10.30 -9.50
N THR A 36 2.49 -9.99 -8.75
CA THR A 36 1.14 -10.46 -9.07
C THR A 36 0.58 -9.58 -10.17
N VAL A 37 0.33 -10.19 -11.33
CA VAL A 37 -0.15 -9.52 -12.53
C VAL A 37 -1.60 -9.97 -12.78
N PRO A 38 -2.55 -9.04 -12.86
CA PRO A 38 -3.94 -9.40 -13.02
C PRO A 38 -4.18 -9.97 -14.42
N ALA A 39 -5.06 -10.96 -14.56
CA ALA A 39 -5.33 -11.67 -15.81
C ALA A 39 -5.75 -10.74 -16.96
N GLY A 40 -6.37 -9.59 -16.64
CA GLY A 40 -6.77 -8.56 -17.60
C GLY A 40 -5.70 -7.53 -17.95
N TYR A 41 -4.47 -7.65 -17.44
CA TYR A 41 -3.39 -6.71 -17.71
C TYR A 41 -3.04 -6.64 -19.21
N SER A 42 -2.84 -5.43 -19.71
CA SER A 42 -2.34 -5.14 -21.05
C SER A 42 -1.43 -3.91 -20.99
N SER A 43 -0.32 -3.93 -21.73
CA SER A 43 0.59 -2.77 -21.80
C SER A 43 -0.06 -1.53 -22.46
N GLU A 44 -1.21 -1.69 -23.12
CA GLU A 44 -2.00 -0.60 -23.70
C GLU A 44 -2.85 0.15 -22.67
N ASN A 45 -3.15 -0.48 -21.52
CA ASN A 45 -4.00 0.08 -20.48
C ASN A 45 -3.22 0.14 -19.15
N PRO A 46 -2.71 1.33 -18.75
CA PRO A 46 -1.96 1.48 -17.51
C PRO A 46 -2.72 0.94 -16.29
N ALA A 47 -2.09 0.05 -15.53
CA ALA A 47 -2.68 -0.57 -14.34
C ALA A 47 -2.23 0.14 -13.06
N PRO A 48 -3.09 0.27 -12.02
CA PRO A 48 -2.66 0.69 -10.70
C PRO A 48 -1.62 -0.26 -10.11
N LEU A 49 -0.73 0.26 -9.26
CA LEU A 49 0.26 -0.52 -8.52
C LEU A 49 -0.01 -0.41 -7.02
N ILE A 50 -0.10 -1.55 -6.34
CA ILE A 50 -0.12 -1.65 -4.87
C ILE A 50 1.18 -2.30 -4.40
N VAL A 51 1.89 -1.62 -3.51
CA VAL A 51 3.02 -2.20 -2.76
C VAL A 51 2.56 -2.52 -1.33
N LEU A 52 2.62 -3.79 -0.95
CA LEU A 52 2.14 -4.27 0.35
C LEU A 52 3.31 -4.52 1.30
N LEU A 53 3.40 -3.72 2.36
CA LEU A 53 4.51 -3.70 3.31
C LEU A 53 4.14 -4.42 4.62
N HIS A 54 4.94 -5.42 4.98
CA HIS A 54 4.69 -6.29 6.12
C HIS A 54 5.04 -5.63 7.48
N GLY A 55 4.44 -6.12 8.56
CA GLY A 55 4.84 -5.75 9.94
C GLY A 55 6.16 -6.38 10.37
N TYR A 56 6.77 -5.87 11.44
CA TYR A 56 8.05 -6.39 11.98
C TYR A 56 7.96 -7.91 12.24
N THR A 57 9.04 -8.66 12.02
CA THR A 57 9.14 -10.15 12.04
C THR A 57 8.44 -10.91 10.90
N SER A 58 7.54 -10.27 10.15
CA SER A 58 6.75 -10.93 9.10
C SER A 58 7.52 -11.05 7.77
N SER A 59 6.79 -11.22 6.66
CA SER A 59 7.29 -11.24 5.29
C SER A 59 6.20 -10.72 4.36
N GLY A 60 6.56 -10.31 3.15
CA GLY A 60 5.58 -9.86 2.17
C GLY A 60 4.52 -10.93 1.87
N ALA A 61 4.96 -12.19 1.72
CA ALA A 61 4.05 -13.33 1.50
C ALA A 61 3.10 -13.59 2.68
N MET A 62 3.58 -13.48 3.93
CA MET A 62 2.73 -13.62 5.12
C MET A 62 1.74 -12.44 5.23
N GLN A 63 2.18 -11.23 4.88
CA GLN A 63 1.32 -10.06 4.89
C GLN A 63 0.18 -10.19 3.86
N ASP A 64 0.49 -10.63 2.64
CA ASP A 64 -0.54 -10.90 1.64
C ASP A 64 -1.44 -12.08 2.03
N GLY A 65 -0.89 -13.12 2.68
CA GLY A 65 -1.70 -14.20 3.25
C GLY A 65 -2.72 -13.71 4.28
N TYR A 66 -2.35 -12.70 5.08
CA TYR A 66 -3.20 -12.09 6.10
C TYR A 66 -4.21 -11.08 5.52
N MET A 67 -3.76 -10.16 4.66
CA MET A 67 -4.60 -9.08 4.12
C MET A 67 -5.30 -9.44 2.81
N GLY A 68 -4.86 -10.47 2.09
CA GLY A 68 -5.54 -11.03 0.92
C GLY A 68 -5.60 -10.13 -0.31
N PHE A 69 -4.61 -9.26 -0.55
CA PHE A 69 -4.63 -8.35 -1.71
C PHE A 69 -4.50 -9.10 -3.03
N SER A 70 -3.65 -10.13 -3.11
CA SER A 70 -3.47 -10.92 -4.35
C SER A 70 -4.77 -11.53 -4.86
N LYS A 71 -5.68 -11.90 -3.95
CA LYS A 71 -7.00 -12.47 -4.27
C LYS A 71 -7.92 -11.48 -4.99
N LEU A 72 -7.64 -10.18 -4.87
CA LEU A 72 -8.43 -9.11 -5.47
C LEU A 72 -7.74 -8.49 -6.71
N ALA A 73 -6.50 -8.88 -7.02
CA ALA A 73 -5.74 -8.32 -8.13
C ALA A 73 -6.49 -8.48 -9.46
N ASP A 74 -6.97 -9.68 -9.78
CA ASP A 74 -7.76 -9.94 -10.99
C ASP A 74 -9.08 -9.15 -11.04
N GLN A 75 -9.78 -9.08 -9.90
CA GLN A 75 -11.08 -8.43 -9.82
C GLN A 75 -10.98 -6.91 -10.05
N TYR A 76 -9.96 -6.27 -9.49
CA TYR A 76 -9.79 -4.82 -9.55
C TYR A 76 -8.81 -4.35 -10.63
N GLY A 77 -7.99 -5.26 -11.18
CA GLY A 77 -7.05 -4.97 -12.27
C GLY A 77 -5.80 -4.21 -11.83
N PHE A 78 -5.26 -4.48 -10.63
CA PHE A 78 -4.00 -3.88 -10.17
C PHE A 78 -2.82 -4.86 -10.20
N LEU A 79 -1.63 -4.32 -10.42
CA LEU A 79 -0.36 -4.98 -10.13
C LEU A 79 -0.12 -4.96 -8.62
N LEU A 80 0.39 -6.07 -8.07
CA LEU A 80 0.75 -6.16 -6.65
C LEU A 80 2.16 -6.69 -6.49
N VAL A 81 2.92 -6.04 -5.60
CA VAL A 81 4.18 -6.54 -5.07
C VAL A 81 4.14 -6.51 -3.55
N ALA A 82 4.64 -7.56 -2.92
CA ALA A 82 4.75 -7.67 -1.47
C ALA A 82 6.22 -7.95 -1.09
N PRO A 83 7.06 -6.91 -0.97
CA PRO A 83 8.49 -7.08 -0.71
C PRO A 83 8.78 -7.53 0.73
N ASP A 84 9.94 -8.15 0.91
CA ASP A 84 10.55 -8.38 2.22
C ASP A 84 11.39 -7.16 2.65
N GLY A 85 11.26 -6.78 3.92
CA GLY A 85 12.11 -5.80 4.58
C GLY A 85 13.54 -6.32 4.81
N ASN A 86 14.41 -5.44 5.31
CA ASN A 86 15.78 -5.83 5.64
C ASN A 86 15.79 -6.80 6.82
N ARG A 87 16.89 -7.56 7.00
CA ARG A 87 17.06 -8.46 8.15
C ARG A 87 17.95 -7.84 9.20
N GLU A 88 17.58 -8.05 10.46
CA GLU A 88 18.40 -7.63 11.59
C GLU A 88 19.80 -8.25 11.52
N PRO A 89 20.86 -7.48 11.77
CA PRO A 89 22.20 -8.03 11.85
C PRO A 89 22.36 -8.84 13.14
N GLY A 90 22.28 -10.17 13.02
CA GLY A 90 22.31 -11.08 14.16
C GLY A 90 20.96 -11.15 14.90
N GLY A 91 20.92 -11.92 15.99
CA GLY A 91 19.65 -12.22 16.69
C GLY A 91 18.79 -13.24 15.94
N ASP A 92 17.48 -13.05 15.95
CA ASP A 92 16.50 -13.92 15.27
C ASP A 92 16.39 -13.63 13.76
N GLU A 93 17.20 -12.69 13.24
CA GLU A 93 17.21 -12.25 11.82
C GLU A 93 15.82 -11.80 11.34
N ASN A 94 15.06 -11.13 12.23
CA ASN A 94 13.73 -10.65 11.93
C ASN A 94 13.76 -9.70 10.73
N ARG A 95 12.71 -9.74 9.92
CA ARG A 95 12.54 -8.75 8.87
C ARG A 95 11.93 -7.48 9.44
N PHE A 96 12.45 -6.33 9.02
CA PHE A 96 12.01 -5.02 9.47
C PHE A 96 12.14 -3.98 8.35
N TRP A 97 11.51 -2.83 8.60
CA TRP A 97 11.69 -1.60 7.84
C TRP A 97 12.28 -0.53 8.76
N ASN A 98 13.33 0.14 8.31
CA ASN A 98 13.81 1.38 8.90
C ASN A 98 12.86 2.52 8.53
N ALA A 99 11.80 2.69 9.31
CA ALA A 99 10.68 3.56 8.95
C ALA A 99 10.64 4.89 9.72
N SER A 100 11.12 4.88 10.96
CA SER A 100 11.17 6.04 11.85
C SER A 100 12.08 5.74 13.03
N ASP A 101 12.46 6.76 13.81
CA ASP A 101 13.21 6.55 15.05
C ASP A 101 12.49 5.59 16.01
N ALA A 102 11.15 5.62 16.04
CA ALA A 102 10.35 4.73 16.88
C ALA A 102 10.39 3.27 16.43
N CYS A 103 10.41 3.02 15.12
CA CYS A 103 10.18 1.69 14.59
C CYS A 103 10.83 1.50 13.22
N CYS A 104 11.46 0.36 12.93
CA CYS A 104 11.82 -0.73 13.84
C CYS A 104 13.25 -1.21 13.54
N ASP A 105 14.12 -0.28 13.12
CA ASP A 105 15.55 -0.52 12.99
C ASP A 105 16.24 -0.47 14.37
N PHE A 106 15.99 -1.49 15.19
CA PHE A 106 16.52 -1.56 16.56
C PHE A 106 18.03 -1.75 16.63
N PHE A 107 18.66 -2.08 15.50
CA PHE A 107 20.10 -2.27 15.37
C PHE A 107 20.80 -1.08 14.72
N SER A 108 20.07 0.00 14.39
CA SER A 108 20.62 1.19 13.75
C SER A 108 21.45 0.83 12.51
N THR A 109 20.89 -0.01 11.65
CA THR A 109 21.55 -0.48 10.42
C THR A 109 21.77 0.62 9.38
N GLU A 110 21.10 1.76 9.54
CA GLU A 110 21.12 2.89 8.59
C GLU A 110 20.64 2.51 7.18
N VAL A 111 19.94 1.38 7.03
CA VAL A 111 19.41 0.96 5.73
C VAL A 111 18.34 1.94 5.24
N ASP A 112 18.42 2.32 3.97
CA ASP A 112 17.43 3.23 3.38
C ASP A 112 16.27 2.46 2.73
N ASP A 113 15.33 2.03 3.56
CA ASP A 113 14.13 1.31 3.11
C ASP A 113 13.16 2.17 2.29
N SER A 114 13.20 3.49 2.43
CA SER A 114 12.40 4.40 1.61
C SER A 114 12.88 4.40 0.17
N ALA A 115 14.20 4.53 -0.03
CA ALA A 115 14.82 4.40 -1.35
C ALA A 115 14.56 3.02 -1.97
N TYR A 116 14.64 1.94 -1.18
CA TYR A 116 14.32 0.59 -1.64
C TYR A 116 12.87 0.46 -2.14
N VAL A 117 11.88 1.03 -1.44
CA VAL A 117 10.48 1.05 -1.90
C VAL A 117 10.35 1.85 -3.22
N ALA A 118 11.05 2.97 -3.36
CA ALA A 118 11.08 3.73 -4.62
C ALA A 118 11.71 2.94 -5.77
N ASP A 119 12.79 2.19 -5.51
CA ASP A 119 13.45 1.34 -6.49
C ASP A 119 12.57 0.16 -6.94
N ILE A 120 11.78 -0.43 -6.04
CA ILE A 120 10.75 -1.42 -6.40
C ILE A 120 9.76 -0.82 -7.40
N ILE A 121 9.20 0.36 -7.09
CA ILE A 121 8.22 1.03 -7.96
C ILE A 121 8.84 1.31 -9.34
N LYS A 122 10.09 1.79 -9.35
CA LYS A 122 10.84 2.07 -10.58
C LYS A 122 11.05 0.81 -11.42
N GLU A 123 11.44 -0.31 -10.81
CA GLU A 123 11.69 -1.55 -11.52
C GLU A 123 10.39 -2.18 -12.06
N VAL A 124 9.29 -2.12 -11.29
CA VAL A 124 7.97 -2.52 -11.80
C VAL A 124 7.57 -1.65 -13.00
N LYS A 125 7.77 -0.33 -12.93
CA LYS A 125 7.49 0.57 -14.07
C LYS A 125 8.37 0.30 -15.30
N ALA A 126 9.55 -0.27 -15.13
CA ALA A 126 10.42 -0.64 -16.25
C ALA A 126 9.90 -1.87 -17.01
N GLN A 127 9.13 -2.73 -16.34
CA GLN A 127 8.61 -3.97 -16.92
C GLN A 127 7.11 -3.90 -17.28
N PHE A 128 6.36 -2.98 -16.66
CA PHE A 128 4.92 -2.86 -16.81
C PHE A 128 4.46 -1.42 -17.07
N THR A 129 3.37 -1.28 -17.83
CA THR A 129 2.66 -0.01 -17.97
C THR A 129 1.83 0.24 -16.72
N VAL A 130 2.36 1.06 -15.82
CA VAL A 130 1.72 1.47 -14.56
C VAL A 130 1.02 2.82 -14.73
N ASP A 131 -0.18 2.98 -14.18
CA ASP A 131 -0.83 4.29 -14.04
C ASP A 131 -0.08 5.10 -12.98
N ASN A 132 0.69 6.09 -13.43
CA ASN A 132 1.47 6.96 -12.54
C ASN A 132 0.61 7.65 -11.49
N ASN A 133 -0.67 7.94 -11.76
CA ASN A 133 -1.55 8.59 -10.78
C ASN A 133 -2.11 7.61 -9.74
N ARG A 134 -1.79 6.32 -9.82
CA ARG A 134 -2.37 5.25 -9.01
C ARG A 134 -1.32 4.27 -8.49
N ILE A 135 -0.26 4.83 -7.91
CA ILE A 135 0.75 4.08 -7.16
C ILE A 135 0.44 4.23 -5.68
N TYR A 136 0.19 3.10 -5.03
CA TYR A 136 -0.31 3.03 -3.67
C TYR A 136 0.59 2.20 -2.77
N LEU A 137 0.72 2.60 -1.50
CA LEU A 137 1.32 1.74 -0.47
C LEU A 137 0.25 1.29 0.52
N VAL A 138 0.29 0.02 0.91
CA VAL A 138 -0.49 -0.50 2.03
C VAL A 138 0.48 -1.12 3.00
N GLY A 139 0.39 -0.76 4.28
CA GLY A 139 1.34 -1.22 5.28
C GLY A 139 0.68 -1.59 6.61
N HIS A 140 1.19 -2.62 7.27
CA HIS A 140 0.76 -3.01 8.62
C HIS A 140 1.89 -2.82 9.64
N SER A 141 1.59 -2.26 10.81
CA SER A 141 2.54 -2.08 11.91
C SER A 141 3.78 -1.35 11.40
N ASN A 142 4.98 -1.91 11.53
CA ASN A 142 6.22 -1.39 10.94
C ASN A 142 6.11 -1.02 9.43
N GLY A 143 5.40 -1.80 8.62
CA GLY A 143 5.11 -1.46 7.22
C GLY A 143 4.18 -0.25 7.07
N GLY A 144 3.30 0.00 8.05
CA GLY A 144 2.47 1.21 8.14
C GLY A 144 3.33 2.45 8.43
N PHE A 145 4.27 2.36 9.39
CA PHE A 145 5.30 3.40 9.59
C PHE A 145 6.08 3.64 8.28
N MET A 146 6.49 2.57 7.59
CA MET A 146 7.26 2.69 6.35
C MET A 146 6.45 3.36 5.24
N SER A 147 5.15 3.06 5.15
CA SER A 147 4.25 3.72 4.20
C SER A 147 4.22 5.23 4.42
N TYR A 148 4.19 5.68 5.67
CA TYR A 148 4.27 7.12 6.00
C TYR A 148 5.60 7.76 5.61
N ARG A 149 6.74 7.11 5.91
CA ARG A 149 8.06 7.63 5.54
C ARG A 149 8.20 7.73 4.02
N ALA A 150 7.87 6.65 3.30
CA ALA A 150 7.95 6.63 1.84
C ALA A 150 7.01 7.67 1.21
N ALA A 151 5.78 7.84 1.71
CA ALA A 151 4.87 8.88 1.22
C ALA A 151 5.42 10.30 1.42
N TYR A 152 6.13 10.55 2.51
CA TYR A 152 6.74 11.85 2.78
C TYR A 152 7.91 12.12 1.82
N GLU A 153 8.82 11.15 1.69
CA GLU A 153 10.05 11.29 0.90
C GLU A 153 9.82 11.18 -0.62
N HIS A 154 8.82 10.41 -1.04
CA HIS A 154 8.47 10.15 -2.43
C HIS A 154 7.05 10.62 -2.75
N SER A 155 6.64 11.75 -2.17
CA SER A 155 5.32 12.36 -2.41
C SER A 155 5.05 12.69 -3.88
N ASN A 156 6.08 12.85 -4.71
CA ASN A 156 5.93 12.97 -6.16
C ASN A 156 5.52 11.65 -6.82
N THR A 157 5.78 10.49 -6.19
CA THR A 157 5.52 9.14 -6.74
C THR A 157 4.30 8.46 -6.17
N ILE A 158 3.96 8.70 -4.91
CA ILE A 158 2.88 7.97 -4.21
C ILE A 158 1.60 8.79 -4.25
N ALA A 159 0.51 8.18 -4.71
CA ALA A 159 -0.80 8.82 -4.79
C ALA A 159 -1.55 8.73 -3.46
N ALA A 160 -1.53 7.54 -2.85
CA ALA A 160 -2.20 7.28 -1.58
C ALA A 160 -1.49 6.20 -0.76
N ILE A 161 -1.65 6.26 0.56
CA ILE A 161 -1.25 5.19 1.48
C ILE A 161 -2.41 4.74 2.36
N ALA A 162 -2.44 3.45 2.69
CA ALA A 162 -3.28 2.89 3.75
C ALA A 162 -2.41 2.22 4.82
N SER A 163 -2.37 2.79 6.01
CA SER A 163 -1.62 2.29 7.16
C SER A 163 -2.55 1.61 8.16
N LEU A 164 -2.36 0.33 8.42
CA LEU A 164 -2.97 -0.39 9.54
C LEU A 164 -2.00 -0.43 10.71
N ALA A 165 -2.40 0.10 11.87
CA ALA A 165 -1.62 0.03 13.10
C ALA A 165 -0.17 0.58 13.00
N GLY A 166 0.12 1.46 12.03
CA GLY A 166 1.33 2.27 11.98
C GLY A 166 1.09 3.70 12.49
N ALA A 167 2.15 4.50 12.54
CA ALA A 167 2.08 5.93 12.83
C ALA A 167 3.09 6.72 11.98
N THR A 168 2.89 8.03 11.87
CA THR A 168 3.85 8.91 11.19
C THR A 168 5.02 9.31 12.12
N HIS A 169 6.04 9.96 11.59
CA HIS A 169 7.19 10.46 12.37
C HIS A 169 6.72 11.42 13.46
N ILE A 170 7.34 11.42 14.65
CA ILE A 170 6.91 12.24 15.80
C ILE A 170 7.19 13.73 15.63
N GLU A 171 8.29 14.07 14.97
CA GLU A 171 8.76 15.45 14.78
C GLU A 171 7.77 16.30 13.98
N GLU A 172 7.77 17.60 14.21
CA GLU A 172 7.15 18.51 13.25
C GLU A 172 8.10 18.78 12.09
N ARG A 173 7.62 18.56 10.87
CA ARG A 173 8.38 18.82 9.64
C ARG A 173 7.57 19.73 8.72
N ASP A 174 8.24 20.30 7.72
CA ASP A 174 7.54 20.97 6.63
C ASP A 174 6.69 19.96 5.84
N ALA A 175 5.66 20.46 5.15
CA ALA A 175 4.87 19.59 4.30
C ALA A 175 5.73 19.00 3.17
N PRO A 176 5.53 17.73 2.79
CA PRO A 176 6.19 17.16 1.62
C PRO A 176 5.81 17.95 0.35
N ALA A 177 6.65 17.84 -0.68
CA ALA A 177 6.53 18.64 -1.90
C ALA A 177 5.16 18.53 -2.59
N ASN A 178 4.53 17.35 -2.52
CA ASN A 178 3.22 17.09 -3.09
C ASN A 178 2.24 16.56 -2.02
N PRO A 179 0.95 16.89 -2.12
CA PRO A 179 -0.08 16.23 -1.32
C PRO A 179 -0.15 14.72 -1.63
N VAL A 180 -0.50 13.92 -0.62
CA VAL A 180 -0.72 12.47 -0.72
C VAL A 180 -1.96 12.12 0.08
N HIS A 181 -2.82 11.26 -0.46
CA HIS A 181 -3.99 10.77 0.26
C HIS A 181 -3.58 9.77 1.35
N VAL A 182 -4.07 9.95 2.58
CA VAL A 182 -3.74 9.08 3.71
C VAL A 182 -4.97 8.45 4.31
N LEU A 183 -4.95 7.13 4.45
CA LEU A 183 -5.85 6.37 5.30
C LEU A 183 -5.05 5.76 6.45
N GLN A 184 -5.43 6.09 7.68
CA GLN A 184 -5.03 5.37 8.87
C GLN A 184 -6.16 4.47 9.32
N ILE A 185 -5.84 3.21 9.62
CA ILE A 185 -6.75 2.24 10.23
C ILE A 185 -6.10 1.83 11.56
N HIS A 186 -6.83 1.90 12.66
CA HIS A 186 -6.22 1.66 13.98
C HIS A 186 -7.24 1.14 14.99
N GLY A 187 -6.88 0.10 15.74
CA GLY A 187 -7.72 -0.46 16.80
C GLY A 187 -7.50 0.24 18.14
N THR A 188 -8.58 0.51 18.88
CA THR A 188 -8.48 1.21 20.18
C THR A 188 -7.90 0.32 21.30
N ALA A 189 -7.89 -1.01 21.10
CA ALA A 189 -7.31 -1.99 22.02
C ALA A 189 -5.98 -2.56 21.49
N ASP A 190 -5.30 -1.83 20.59
CA ASP A 190 -3.97 -2.20 20.10
C ASP A 190 -2.95 -2.14 21.25
N GLY A 191 -2.48 -3.32 21.66
CA GLY A 191 -1.51 -3.50 22.74
C GLY A 191 -0.05 -3.42 22.30
N THR A 192 0.23 -3.21 21.01
CA THR A 192 1.59 -3.14 20.45
C THR A 192 1.92 -1.73 20.03
N ILE A 193 1.07 -1.12 19.19
CA ILE A 193 1.16 0.27 18.76
C ILE A 193 -0.07 0.97 19.33
N ALA A 194 0.11 1.70 20.43
CA ALA A 194 -1.02 2.26 21.18
C ALA A 194 -1.77 3.30 20.33
N TYR A 195 -3.09 3.17 20.29
CA TYR A 195 -3.98 4.09 19.58
C TYR A 195 -3.77 5.56 19.99
N GLU A 196 -3.57 5.81 21.29
CA GLU A 196 -3.34 7.14 21.88
C GLU A 196 -1.89 7.63 21.76
N GLY A 197 -1.03 6.90 21.04
CA GLY A 197 0.39 7.20 20.95
C GLY A 197 1.16 6.72 22.17
N SER A 198 2.45 6.44 21.98
CA SER A 198 3.34 5.97 23.05
C SER A 198 4.80 6.08 22.59
N HIS A 199 5.64 5.18 23.07
CA HIS A 199 7.02 5.02 22.68
C HIS A 199 7.35 3.53 22.50
N ILE A 200 8.30 3.25 21.61
CA ILE A 200 9.00 1.97 21.55
C ILE A 200 10.42 2.25 22.07
N LEU A 201 10.82 1.53 23.11
CA LEU A 201 12.07 1.79 23.84
C LEU A 201 12.14 3.23 24.36
N GLN A 202 12.89 4.13 23.70
CA GLN A 202 13.00 5.54 24.08
C GLN A 202 12.44 6.49 23.02
N ASN A 203 11.90 5.96 21.93
CA ASN A 203 11.52 6.72 20.75
C ASN A 203 9.99 6.78 20.65
N TYR A 204 9.47 8.01 20.60
CA TYR A 204 8.04 8.29 20.65
C TYR A 204 7.39 8.21 19.27
N TYR A 205 6.11 7.85 19.26
CA TYR A 205 5.25 7.92 18.08
C TYR A 205 3.91 8.56 18.46
N PRO A 206 3.30 9.36 17.55
CA PRO A 206 2.05 10.06 17.81
C PRO A 206 0.86 9.10 17.87
N SER A 207 -0.26 9.57 18.41
CA SER A 207 -1.54 8.86 18.35
C SER A 207 -2.04 8.65 16.90
N ALA A 208 -3.01 7.76 16.73
CA ALA A 208 -3.67 7.56 15.44
C ALA A 208 -4.35 8.85 14.94
N LEU A 209 -4.97 9.62 15.84
CA LEU A 209 -5.61 10.89 15.50
C LEU A 209 -4.58 11.96 15.12
N GLU A 210 -3.53 12.15 15.93
CA GLU A 210 -2.46 13.11 15.63
C GLU A 210 -1.73 12.77 14.32
N THR A 211 -1.54 11.48 14.05
CA THR A 211 -0.99 11.00 12.77
C THR A 211 -1.80 11.53 11.58
N VAL A 212 -3.12 11.33 11.59
CA VAL A 212 -3.99 11.76 10.48
C VAL A 212 -4.12 13.28 10.44
N GLN A 213 -4.20 13.97 11.58
CA GLN A 213 -4.23 15.43 11.65
C GLN A 213 -2.96 16.07 11.10
N ARG A 214 -1.80 15.47 11.34
CA ARG A 214 -0.53 15.92 10.74
C ARG A 214 -0.55 15.82 9.23
N TRP A 215 -1.05 14.72 8.68
CA TRP A 215 -1.21 14.58 7.22
C TRP A 215 -2.30 15.47 6.63
N ALA A 216 -3.37 15.72 7.36
CA ALA A 216 -4.35 16.75 7.00
C ALA A 216 -3.67 18.13 6.87
N LYS A 217 -2.81 18.50 7.83
CA LYS A 217 -2.01 19.74 7.78
C LYS A 217 -1.06 19.76 6.58
N TYR A 218 -0.34 18.67 6.31
CA TYR A 218 0.54 18.55 5.14
C TYR A 218 -0.23 18.73 3.82
N ASN A 219 -1.43 18.17 3.74
CA ASN A 219 -2.34 18.30 2.62
C ASN A 219 -3.07 19.65 2.55
N GLY A 220 -2.84 20.56 3.50
CA GLY A 220 -3.48 21.89 3.56
C GLY A 220 -4.97 21.84 3.93
N CYS A 221 -5.44 20.72 4.48
CA CYS A 221 -6.82 20.56 4.93
C CYS A 221 -7.09 21.40 6.17
N LYS A 222 -8.38 21.69 6.42
CA LYS A 222 -8.83 22.19 7.72
C LYS A 222 -8.61 21.15 8.82
N ALA A 223 -8.42 21.63 10.04
CA ALA A 223 -8.14 20.80 11.22
C ALA A 223 -9.36 20.04 11.76
N GLU A 224 -10.58 20.41 11.35
CA GLU A 224 -11.80 19.73 11.77
C GLU A 224 -12.17 18.66 10.74
N GLY A 225 -12.15 17.40 11.17
CA GLY A 225 -12.61 16.27 10.38
C GLY A 225 -14.13 16.10 10.48
N GLU A 226 -14.73 15.52 9.44
CA GLU A 226 -16.14 15.17 9.42
C GLU A 226 -16.30 13.68 9.73
N ALA A 227 -17.24 13.33 10.60
CA ALA A 227 -17.65 11.95 10.77
C ALA A 227 -18.30 11.41 9.49
N ARG A 228 -18.08 10.14 9.16
CA ARG A 228 -18.75 9.44 8.06
C ARG A 228 -19.43 8.14 8.54
N GLU A 229 -20.09 7.48 7.59
CA GLU A 229 -20.69 6.17 7.81
C GLU A 229 -19.69 5.21 8.45
N LEU A 230 -20.20 4.46 9.41
CA LEU A 230 -19.47 3.43 10.11
C LEU A 230 -19.15 2.29 9.13
N ARG A 231 -18.07 1.56 9.36
CA ARG A 231 -17.66 0.39 8.55
C ARG A 231 -17.61 -0.87 9.40
N ASP A 232 -17.92 -2.00 8.77
CA ASP A 232 -17.69 -3.35 9.31
C ASP A 232 -16.33 -3.85 8.78
N LEU A 233 -15.30 -3.74 9.61
CA LEU A 233 -13.91 -4.04 9.29
C LEU A 233 -13.44 -5.34 9.93
N VAL A 234 -14.08 -5.81 11.01
CA VAL A 234 -13.62 -6.92 11.85
C VAL A 234 -14.76 -7.90 12.11
N SER A 235 -14.58 -9.14 11.64
CA SER A 235 -15.57 -10.23 11.71
C SER A 235 -15.99 -10.64 13.12
N THR A 236 -15.14 -10.39 14.12
CA THR A 236 -15.37 -10.78 15.52
C THR A 236 -16.04 -9.69 16.35
N LEU A 237 -16.30 -8.52 15.78
CA LEU A 237 -16.96 -7.40 16.45
C LEU A 237 -18.35 -7.21 15.82
N GLU A 238 -19.38 -7.03 16.64
CA GLU A 238 -20.75 -6.90 16.13
C GLU A 238 -21.05 -5.47 15.66
N GLY A 239 -21.72 -5.36 14.51
CA GLY A 239 -22.22 -4.09 13.97
C GLY A 239 -21.18 -3.36 13.12
N HIS A 240 -21.38 -2.06 12.91
CA HIS A 240 -20.34 -1.22 12.32
C HIS A 240 -19.50 -0.66 13.47
N GLU A 241 -18.52 -1.45 13.89
CA GLU A 241 -17.65 -1.20 15.04
C GLU A 241 -16.64 -0.06 14.82
N SER A 242 -16.56 0.45 13.58
CA SER A 242 -15.63 1.53 13.26
C SER A 242 -16.28 2.90 13.22
N SER A 243 -15.56 3.89 13.75
CA SER A 243 -15.84 5.29 13.46
C SER A 243 -14.87 5.81 12.40
N THR A 244 -15.36 6.66 11.52
CA THR A 244 -14.58 7.22 10.42
C THR A 244 -14.53 8.74 10.53
N VAL A 245 -13.32 9.31 10.49
CA VAL A 245 -13.10 10.76 10.50
C VAL A 245 -12.36 11.16 9.24
N VAL A 246 -12.91 12.10 8.46
CA VAL A 246 -12.36 12.51 7.16
C VAL A 246 -11.97 13.99 7.17
N PHE A 247 -10.71 14.27 6.85
CA PHE A 247 -10.15 15.60 6.62
C PHE A 247 -10.02 15.82 5.12
N LYS A 248 -11.06 16.39 4.51
CA LYS A 248 -11.14 16.69 3.06
C LYS A 248 -11.45 18.15 2.73
N GLN A 249 -11.86 18.94 3.72
CA GLN A 249 -12.21 20.34 3.49
C GLN A 249 -10.96 21.20 3.33
N GLY A 250 -10.90 21.99 2.26
CA GLY A 250 -9.83 22.97 2.04
C GLY A 250 -8.48 22.35 1.64
N CYS A 251 -8.40 21.03 1.48
CA CYS A 251 -7.17 20.36 1.08
C CYS A 251 -6.70 20.83 -0.30
N LYS A 252 -5.39 20.81 -0.50
CA LYS A 252 -4.76 20.89 -1.82
C LYS A 252 -5.22 19.70 -2.66
N ALA A 253 -5.32 19.90 -3.97
CA ALA A 253 -5.66 18.84 -4.92
C ALA A 253 -4.68 17.66 -4.79
N GLY A 254 -5.21 16.42 -4.79
CA GLY A 254 -4.42 15.21 -4.58
C GLY A 254 -4.09 14.89 -3.11
N GLY A 255 -4.69 15.62 -2.15
CA GLY A 255 -4.51 15.38 -0.72
C GLY A 255 -5.83 15.18 0.02
N SER A 256 -5.84 14.21 0.93
CA SER A 256 -6.87 14.00 1.95
C SER A 256 -6.25 13.21 3.11
N ALA A 257 -6.88 13.23 4.27
CA ALA A 257 -6.51 12.35 5.36
C ALA A 257 -7.79 11.74 5.99
N GLU A 258 -7.75 10.47 6.32
CA GLU A 258 -8.89 9.72 6.86
C GLU A 258 -8.42 8.77 7.96
N LEU A 259 -9.20 8.66 9.04
CA LEU A 259 -9.00 7.72 10.13
C LEU A 259 -10.18 6.76 10.19
N TRP A 260 -9.92 5.45 10.12
CA TRP A 260 -10.85 4.39 10.47
C TRP A 260 -10.44 3.81 11.82
N THR A 261 -11.18 4.16 12.86
CA THR A 261 -10.96 3.67 14.22
C THR A 261 -11.78 2.41 14.40
N ILE A 262 -11.14 1.28 14.72
CA ILE A 262 -11.81 0.02 15.06
C ILE A 262 -12.00 -0.02 16.58
N ALA A 263 -13.23 0.20 17.06
CA ALA A 263 -13.51 0.11 18.50
C ALA A 263 -13.20 -1.30 19.00
N ASP A 264 -12.46 -1.40 20.10
CA ASP A 264 -11.95 -2.66 20.69
C ASP A 264 -11.10 -3.52 19.73
N GLY A 265 -10.66 -2.95 18.60
CA GLY A 265 -9.78 -3.61 17.64
C GLY A 265 -8.38 -3.82 18.22
N SER A 266 -7.79 -4.98 17.95
CA SER A 266 -6.43 -5.33 18.35
C SER A 266 -5.38 -4.89 17.31
N HIS A 267 -4.10 -5.17 17.56
CA HIS A 267 -3.01 -4.93 16.62
C HIS A 267 -3.08 -5.78 15.33
N VAL A 268 -3.70 -6.95 15.42
CA VAL A 268 -3.85 -7.94 14.34
C VAL A 268 -5.32 -8.37 14.30
N PRO A 269 -6.23 -7.51 13.85
CA PRO A 269 -7.66 -7.79 13.89
C PRO A 269 -8.06 -8.92 12.93
N ALA A 270 -9.07 -9.70 13.30
CA ALA A 270 -9.67 -10.70 12.42
C ALA A 270 -10.61 -10.03 11.41
N PHE A 271 -10.07 -9.60 10.26
CA PHE A 271 -10.82 -8.82 9.28
C PHE A 271 -12.16 -9.44 8.85
N SER A 272 -13.14 -8.58 8.58
CA SER A 272 -14.35 -8.97 7.85
C SER A 272 -14.01 -9.38 6.41
N PRO A 273 -14.83 -10.22 5.74
CA PRO A 273 -14.57 -10.62 4.35
C PRO A 273 -14.50 -9.47 3.34
N THR A 274 -14.96 -8.27 3.72
CA THR A 274 -15.00 -7.10 2.85
C THR A 274 -13.86 -6.10 3.10
N PHE A 275 -13.09 -6.28 4.18
CA PHE A 275 -12.05 -5.33 4.60
C PHE A 275 -11.10 -4.95 3.45
N THR A 276 -10.50 -5.94 2.79
CA THR A 276 -9.51 -5.69 1.72
C THR A 276 -10.12 -4.98 0.53
N ALA A 277 -11.35 -5.34 0.16
CA ALA A 277 -12.09 -4.68 -0.91
C ALA A 277 -12.35 -3.20 -0.56
N GLN A 278 -12.77 -2.92 0.68
CA GLN A 278 -12.97 -1.54 1.14
C GLN A 278 -11.69 -0.70 1.08
N VAL A 279 -10.53 -1.28 1.42
CA VAL A 279 -9.23 -0.60 1.30
C VAL A 279 -8.88 -0.35 -0.16
N VAL A 280 -9.05 -1.34 -1.06
CA VAL A 280 -8.79 -1.17 -2.50
C VAL A 280 -9.70 -0.10 -3.11
N GLU A 281 -11.00 -0.13 -2.80
CA GLU A 281 -11.97 0.87 -3.25
C GLU A 281 -11.60 2.27 -2.74
N TRP A 282 -11.16 2.38 -1.49
CA TRP A 282 -10.65 3.65 -0.96
C TRP A 282 -9.43 4.13 -1.74
N LEU A 283 -8.43 3.28 -2.00
CA LEU A 283 -7.26 3.66 -2.80
C LEU A 283 -7.67 4.14 -4.20
N TYR A 284 -8.59 3.44 -4.88
CA TYR A 284 -9.05 3.77 -6.23
C TYR A 284 -9.81 5.11 -6.29
N ALA A 285 -10.47 5.50 -5.21
CA ALA A 285 -11.13 6.79 -5.09
C ALA A 285 -10.15 7.96 -4.86
N HIS A 286 -8.86 7.66 -4.63
CA HIS A 286 -7.83 8.63 -4.26
C HIS A 286 -6.62 8.59 -5.22
N PRO A 287 -6.83 8.78 -6.55
CA PRO A 287 -5.73 8.96 -7.47
C PRO A 287 -5.07 10.31 -7.23
N LYS A 288 -3.82 10.44 -7.65
CA LYS A 288 -3.15 11.73 -7.68
C LYS A 288 -3.76 12.64 -8.75
N THR A 289 -3.66 13.95 -8.56
CA THR A 289 -4.13 14.94 -9.54
C THR A 289 -3.02 15.34 -10.52
N VAL A 290 -3.34 15.41 -11.81
CA VAL A 290 -2.49 15.99 -12.88
C VAL A 290 -2.24 17.48 -12.53
N PRO A 291 -0.98 17.97 -12.43
CA PRO A 291 0.21 17.61 -13.22
C PRO A 291 1.36 17.02 -12.39
N SER A 292 1.08 16.42 -11.23
CA SER A 292 2.13 15.97 -10.28
C SER A 292 3.07 14.87 -10.80
N PHE A 293 2.87 14.38 -12.03
CA PHE A 293 3.66 13.37 -12.74
C PHE A 293 3.92 13.72 -14.22
N ALA A 294 3.90 15.01 -14.59
CA ALA A 294 4.41 15.39 -15.91
C ALA A 294 5.93 15.17 -15.93
N ASP A 295 6.34 13.93 -16.18
CA ASP A 295 7.68 13.55 -16.63
C ASP A 295 7.87 13.96 -18.11
#